data_AF-A1AXE9-F1
#
_entry.id   AF-A1AXE9-F1
#
_cell.length_a   1.000
_cell.length_b   1.000
_cell.length_c   1.000
_cell.angle_alpha   90.00
_cell.angle_beta   90.00
_cell.angle_gamma   90.00
#
_symmetry.space_group_name_H-M   'P 1'
#
loop_
_entity.id
_entity.type
_entity.pdbx_description
1 polymer ?
#
loop_
_entity_poly.entity_id
_entity_poly.type
_entity_poly.pdbx_seq_one_letter_code
_entity_poly.pdbx_strand_id
1 'polypeptide(L)'
;MINEISTNRGTYKYTPIELFYGRKIIDLDVCKNNLLNFKTILDRNNVSFGLTYGTLLGAIREKNFIKYDEDVDVFCLDENRETLLSLLFELKNNGFVVARYERDLLSIIRDDDYIDIYFFKKKILGRRVCNSDSINSFYLEKFDTINFLDTKFNVPKNPMYFLEKIYGLDWNIPKKNQPAVAVNLKFKVKKAIKSVLPNFLINYFKKILRIF
;
A
#
# COMPACT_ATOMS: atom_id res chain seq x y z
N MET A 1 -20.38 15.11 7.88
CA MET A 1 -20.58 14.10 8.95
C MET A 1 -19.25 13.86 9.64
N ILE A 2 -19.24 13.64 10.96
CA ILE A 2 -18.02 13.31 11.71
C ILE A 2 -17.91 11.80 11.76
N ASN A 3 -16.74 11.27 11.39
CA ASN A 3 -16.40 9.85 11.53
C ASN A 3 -15.57 9.63 12.79
N GLU A 4 -15.60 8.40 13.28
CA GLU A 4 -14.92 8.00 14.51
C GLU A 4 -14.05 6.77 14.28
N ILE A 5 -12.87 6.76 14.91
CA ILE A 5 -11.96 5.62 14.96
C ILE A 5 -11.73 5.29 16.43
N SER A 6 -12.16 4.10 16.86
CA SER A 6 -11.85 3.60 18.19
C SER A 6 -10.38 3.21 18.27
N THR A 7 -9.68 3.70 19.29
CA THR A 7 -8.28 3.36 19.57
C THR A 7 -8.13 3.03 21.06
N ASN A 8 -7.01 2.42 21.44
CA ASN A 8 -6.69 2.19 22.86
C ASN A 8 -6.43 3.50 23.67
N ARG A 9 -6.30 4.66 23.01
CA ARG A 9 -6.19 5.99 23.65
C ARG A 9 -7.50 6.78 23.62
N GLY A 10 -8.60 6.14 23.22
CA GLY A 10 -9.92 6.75 23.10
C GLY A 10 -10.35 6.95 21.65
N THR A 11 -11.51 7.57 21.49
CA THR A 11 -12.14 7.78 20.18
C THR A 11 -11.49 8.96 19.44
N TYR A 12 -10.87 8.69 18.30
CA TYR A 12 -10.36 9.71 17.39
C TYR A 12 -11.47 10.15 16.42
N LYS A 13 -11.84 11.43 16.43
CA LYS A 13 -12.87 12.00 15.56
C LYS A 13 -12.24 12.77 14.40
N TYR A 14 -12.79 12.60 13.20
CA TYR A 14 -12.32 13.30 12.01
C TYR A 14 -13.46 13.61 11.04
N THR A 15 -13.26 14.63 10.21
CA THR A 15 -14.13 14.92 9.06
C THR A 15 -13.49 14.30 7.83
N PRO A 16 -14.16 13.37 7.12
CA PRO A 16 -13.60 12.76 5.92
C PRO A 16 -13.27 13.79 4.85
N ILE A 17 -12.19 13.54 4.11
CA ILE A 17 -11.78 14.33 2.96
C ILE A 17 -11.95 13.44 1.73
N GLU A 18 -12.64 13.94 0.71
CA GLU A 18 -12.87 13.19 -0.52
C GLU A 18 -11.56 13.02 -1.29
N LEU A 19 -11.17 11.76 -1.51
CA LEU A 19 -10.02 11.37 -2.31
C LEU A 19 -10.51 10.72 -3.60
N PHE A 20 -10.08 11.24 -4.74
CA PHE A 20 -10.40 10.74 -6.06
C PHE A 20 -9.20 10.89 -6.99
N TYR A 21 -9.12 10.03 -8.00
CA TYR A 21 -8.05 10.07 -8.99
C TYR A 21 -8.08 11.38 -9.78
N GLY A 22 -6.92 12.01 -9.94
CA GLY A 22 -6.77 13.31 -10.59
C GLY A 22 -6.97 14.50 -9.66
N ARG A 23 -7.08 14.28 -8.34
CA ARG A 23 -7.26 15.37 -7.36
C ARG A 23 -6.05 16.31 -7.33
N LYS A 24 -4.85 15.75 -7.23
CA LYS A 24 -3.60 16.48 -7.07
C LYS A 24 -2.42 15.58 -7.45
N ILE A 25 -1.44 16.14 -8.15
CA ILE A 25 -0.11 15.54 -8.33
C ILE A 25 0.75 15.93 -7.12
N ILE A 26 1.51 14.98 -6.59
CA ILE A 26 2.34 15.21 -5.40
C ILE A 26 3.29 16.39 -5.54
N ASP A 27 3.49 17.12 -4.44
CA ASP A 27 4.64 17.99 -4.27
C ASP A 27 5.78 17.19 -3.64
N LEU A 28 6.92 17.11 -4.32
CA LEU A 28 8.03 16.23 -3.91
C LEU A 28 8.63 16.61 -2.55
N ASP A 29 8.72 17.91 -2.26
CA ASP A 29 9.29 18.41 -1.00
C ASP A 29 8.31 18.20 0.15
N VAL A 30 7.01 18.41 -0.10
CA VAL A 30 5.95 18.10 0.85
C VAL A 30 5.91 16.60 1.15
N CYS A 31 5.93 15.74 0.12
CA CYS A 31 5.97 14.29 0.29
C CYS A 31 7.21 13.83 1.06
N LYS A 32 8.39 14.39 0.77
CA LYS A 32 9.62 14.11 1.53
C LYS A 32 9.43 14.46 3.01
N ASN A 33 8.97 15.68 3.29
CA ASN A 33 8.79 16.17 4.66
C ASN A 33 7.74 15.35 5.42
N ASN A 34 6.60 15.05 4.78
CA ASN A 34 5.53 14.25 5.36
C ASN A 34 5.99 12.83 5.66
N LEU A 35 6.65 12.15 4.72
CA LEU A 35 7.11 10.78 4.91
C LEU A 35 8.19 10.70 6.00
N LEU A 36 9.10 11.66 6.07
CA LEU A 36 10.12 11.71 7.12
C LEU A 36 9.52 12.02 8.49
N ASN A 37 8.57 12.96 8.60
CA ASN A 37 7.90 13.26 9.86
C ASN A 37 7.07 12.05 10.35
N PHE A 38 6.29 11.44 9.45
CA PHE A 38 5.58 10.19 9.71
C PHE A 38 6.54 9.09 10.20
N LYS A 39 7.66 8.89 9.52
CA LYS A 39 8.70 7.94 9.92
C LYS A 39 9.22 8.21 11.33
N THR A 40 9.59 9.46 11.65
CA THR A 40 10.08 9.84 12.98
C THR A 40 9.07 9.49 14.06
N ILE A 41 7.78 9.75 13.83
CA ILE A 41 6.70 9.43 14.77
C ILE A 41 6.56 7.92 14.97
N LEU A 42 6.64 7.14 13.90
CA LEU A 42 6.50 5.68 13.98
C LEU A 42 7.72 5.02 14.61
N ASP A 43 8.93 5.43 14.23
CA ASP A 43 10.19 4.89 14.74
C ASP A 43 10.30 5.04 16.27
N ARG A 44 10.02 6.24 16.80
CA ARG A 44 10.10 6.49 18.25
C ARG A 44 9.07 5.70 19.06
N ASN A 45 7.98 5.29 18.41
CA ASN A 45 6.91 4.49 19.01
C ASN A 45 7.06 2.99 18.66
N ASN A 46 8.18 2.58 18.07
CA ASN A 46 8.48 1.20 17.66
C ASN A 46 7.42 0.57 16.73
N VAL A 47 6.81 1.39 15.87
CA VAL A 47 5.83 0.93 14.87
C VAL A 47 6.53 0.70 13.54
N SER A 48 6.72 -0.57 13.18
CA SER A 48 7.34 -0.93 11.89
C SER A 48 6.34 -0.76 10.73
N PHE A 49 6.82 -0.10 9.67
CA PHE A 49 6.17 0.04 8.38
C PHE A 49 7.24 -0.04 7.27
N GLY A 50 6.83 -0.08 6.00
CA GLY A 50 7.75 0.00 4.86
C GLY A 50 7.12 0.59 3.60
N LEU A 51 7.94 0.92 2.60
CA LEU A 51 7.46 1.46 1.33
C LEU A 51 6.85 0.36 0.47
N THR A 52 5.76 0.64 -0.23
CA THR A 52 5.14 -0.30 -1.19
C THR A 52 4.69 0.44 -2.45
N TYR A 53 4.14 -0.30 -3.42
CA TYR A 53 3.51 0.22 -4.63
C TYR A 53 4.28 1.37 -5.31
N GLY A 54 3.63 2.51 -5.60
CA GLY A 54 4.20 3.60 -6.41
C GLY A 54 5.43 4.21 -5.73
N THR A 55 5.38 4.36 -4.41
CA THR A 55 6.52 4.88 -3.63
C THR A 55 7.74 3.96 -3.66
N LEU A 56 7.55 2.64 -3.50
CA LEU A 56 8.65 1.68 -3.64
C LEU A 56 9.23 1.70 -5.06
N LEU A 57 8.34 1.74 -6.06
CA LEU A 57 8.72 1.79 -7.46
C LEU A 57 9.57 3.02 -7.77
N GLY A 58 9.13 4.21 -7.33
CA GLY A 58 9.89 5.46 -7.44
C GLY A 58 11.24 5.37 -6.74
N ALA A 59 11.25 4.96 -5.47
CA ALA A 59 12.48 4.86 -4.67
C ALA A 59 13.56 3.99 -5.34
N ILE A 60 13.15 2.91 -6.01
CA ILE A 60 14.08 2.01 -6.71
C ILE A 60 14.43 2.50 -8.11
N ARG A 61 13.43 2.88 -8.92
CA ARG A 61 13.58 3.20 -10.35
C ARG A 61 14.07 4.63 -10.58
N GLU A 62 13.44 5.59 -9.93
CA GLU A 62 13.68 7.02 -10.14
C GLU A 62 14.64 7.61 -9.10
N LYS A 63 14.94 6.86 -8.04
CA LYS A 63 15.70 7.31 -6.86
C LYS A 63 15.05 8.53 -6.18
N ASN A 64 13.76 8.72 -6.44
CA ASN A 64 12.90 9.76 -5.89
C ASN A 64 11.43 9.28 -5.97
N PHE A 65 10.46 10.05 -5.50
CA PHE A 65 9.06 9.78 -5.82
C PHE A 65 8.79 9.91 -7.32
N ILE A 66 7.75 9.22 -7.79
CA ILE A 66 7.28 9.37 -9.17
C ILE A 66 6.56 10.71 -9.28
N LYS A 67 7.11 11.65 -10.06
CA LYS A 67 6.67 13.06 -10.11
C LYS A 67 5.23 13.32 -10.59
N TYR A 68 4.50 12.28 -10.97
CA TYR A 68 3.12 12.35 -11.45
C TYR A 68 2.19 11.40 -10.69
N ASP A 69 2.68 10.78 -9.60
CA ASP A 69 1.82 10.10 -8.64
C ASP A 69 1.02 11.12 -7.83
N GLU A 70 0.00 10.63 -7.12
CA GLU A 70 -0.94 11.44 -6.33
C GLU A 70 -0.78 11.23 -4.83
N ASP A 71 0.02 10.23 -4.43
CA ASP A 71 0.20 9.80 -3.05
C ASP A 71 1.55 9.16 -2.72
N VAL A 72 1.71 8.90 -1.43
CA VAL A 72 2.78 8.09 -0.86
C VAL A 72 2.18 6.80 -0.31
N ASP A 73 2.68 5.65 -0.76
CA ASP A 73 2.21 4.32 -0.37
C ASP A 73 3.14 3.66 0.65
N VAL A 74 2.59 3.27 1.80
CA VAL A 74 3.29 2.48 2.82
C VAL A 74 2.50 1.25 3.25
N PHE A 75 3.20 0.15 3.52
CA PHE A 75 2.59 -1.03 4.13
C PHE A 75 2.86 -1.06 5.63
N CYS A 76 1.88 -1.55 6.38
CA CYS A 76 1.98 -1.87 7.79
C CYS A 76 1.44 -3.29 8.01
N LEU A 77 2.10 -4.10 8.84
CA LEU A 77 1.51 -5.36 9.27
C LEU A 77 0.33 -5.07 10.19
N ASP A 78 -0.76 -5.83 10.04
CA ASP A 78 -2.01 -5.59 10.79
C ASP A 78 -1.83 -5.70 12.31
N GLU A 79 -0.84 -6.46 12.75
CA GLU A 79 -0.43 -6.58 14.16
C GLU A 79 0.00 -5.24 14.77
N ASN A 80 0.48 -4.29 13.95
CA ASN A 80 0.85 -2.95 14.37
C ASN A 80 -0.30 -1.94 14.26
N ARG A 81 -1.47 -2.35 13.74
CA ARG A 81 -2.59 -1.44 13.45
C ARG A 81 -3.04 -0.66 14.69
N GLU A 82 -3.36 -1.34 15.78
CA GLU A 82 -3.87 -0.68 16.99
C GLU A 82 -2.88 0.36 17.54
N THR A 83 -1.58 0.00 17.56
CA THR A 83 -0.53 0.94 17.97
C THR A 83 -0.48 2.14 17.03
N LEU A 84 -0.48 1.93 15.70
CA LEU A 84 -0.47 3.03 14.73
C LEU A 84 -1.71 3.93 14.87
N LEU A 85 -2.91 3.35 15.03
CA LEU A 85 -4.14 4.13 15.23
C LEU A 85 -4.08 4.96 16.51
N SER A 86 -3.46 4.45 17.58
CA SER A 86 -3.24 5.23 18.80
C SER A 86 -2.35 6.47 18.59
N LEU A 87 -1.49 6.45 17.57
CA LEU A 87 -0.62 7.58 17.21
C LEU A 87 -1.36 8.65 16.40
N LEU A 88 -2.62 8.45 16.00
CA LEU A 88 -3.39 9.46 15.25
C LEU A 88 -3.48 10.80 16.00
N PHE A 89 -3.57 10.78 17.33
CA PHE A 89 -3.56 12.01 18.15
C PHE A 89 -2.22 12.76 18.05
N GLU A 90 -1.11 12.02 17.98
CA GLU A 90 0.23 12.59 17.86
C GLU A 90 0.52 13.06 16.43
N LEU A 91 0.10 12.28 15.43
CA LEU A 91 0.10 12.67 14.03
C LEU A 91 -0.68 13.96 13.83
N LYS A 92 -1.85 14.09 14.48
CA LYS A 92 -2.65 15.32 14.49
C LYS A 92 -1.88 16.52 15.04
N ASN A 93 -1.17 16.35 16.14
CA ASN A 93 -0.34 17.41 16.71
C ASN A 93 0.84 17.82 15.79
N ASN A 94 1.20 16.97 14.82
CA ASN A 94 2.22 17.25 13.82
C ASN A 94 1.64 17.71 12.45
N GLY A 95 0.35 18.06 12.43
CA GLY A 95 -0.32 18.63 11.26
C GLY A 95 -0.95 17.60 10.31
N PHE A 96 -0.90 16.31 10.64
CA PHE A 96 -1.63 15.30 9.86
C PHE A 96 -3.10 15.28 10.21
N VAL A 97 -3.96 15.11 9.22
CA VAL A 97 -5.39 14.87 9.41
C VAL A 97 -5.78 13.56 8.74
N VAL A 98 -6.74 12.84 9.32
CA VAL A 98 -7.26 11.62 8.70
C VAL A 98 -8.23 12.02 7.59
N ALA A 99 -7.97 11.54 6.38
CA ALA A 99 -8.83 11.74 5.21
C ALA A 99 -9.88 10.64 5.10
N ARG A 100 -9.44 9.37 5.19
CA ARG A 100 -10.29 8.18 5.18
C ARG A 100 -9.70 7.09 6.05
N TYR A 101 -10.57 6.27 6.63
CA TYR A 101 -10.19 5.00 7.24
C TYR A 101 -11.24 3.95 6.92
N GLU A 102 -10.87 2.98 6.08
CA GLU A 102 -11.79 1.99 5.53
C GLU A 102 -11.13 0.60 5.51
N ARG A 103 -11.69 -0.33 6.30
CA ARG A 103 -11.27 -1.74 6.40
C ARG A 103 -9.76 -1.93 6.62
N ASP A 104 -8.97 -1.91 5.55
CA ASP A 104 -7.56 -2.24 5.50
C ASP A 104 -6.69 -1.06 5.06
N LEU A 105 -7.27 0.13 4.90
CA LEU A 105 -6.58 1.34 4.42
C LEU A 105 -6.86 2.53 5.35
N LEU A 106 -5.81 3.24 5.73
CA LEU A 106 -5.87 4.55 6.38
C LEU A 106 -5.14 5.56 5.49
N SER A 107 -5.78 6.69 5.20
CA SER A 107 -5.12 7.81 4.50
C SER A 107 -5.03 9.00 5.42
N ILE A 108 -3.83 9.56 5.55
CA ILE A 108 -3.58 10.79 6.29
C ILE A 108 -3.04 11.86 5.35
N ILE A 109 -3.52 13.10 5.50
CA ILE A 109 -3.09 14.27 4.72
C ILE A 109 -2.28 15.20 5.61
N ARG A 110 -1.22 15.80 5.06
CA ARG A 110 -0.56 16.98 5.62
C ARG A 110 -0.10 17.85 4.45
N ASP A 111 -0.34 19.16 4.53
CA ASP A 111 0.04 20.10 3.46
C ASP A 111 -0.47 19.67 2.05
N ASP A 112 -1.70 19.15 2.02
CA ASP A 112 -2.44 18.73 0.83
C ASP A 112 -1.94 17.47 0.09
N ASP A 113 -0.85 16.83 0.52
CA ASP A 113 -0.43 15.49 0.08
C ASP A 113 -0.81 14.42 1.09
N TYR A 114 -1.16 13.22 0.59
CA TYR A 114 -1.58 12.11 1.44
C TYR A 114 -0.63 10.92 1.42
N ILE A 115 -0.58 10.24 2.57
CA ILE A 115 0.08 8.95 2.76
C ILE A 115 -1.03 7.90 2.92
N ASP A 116 -1.00 6.90 2.06
CA ASP A 116 -1.84 5.71 2.12
C ASP A 116 -1.12 4.58 2.88
N ILE A 117 -1.76 4.13 3.97
CA ILE A 117 -1.24 3.13 4.90
C ILE A 117 -2.07 1.85 4.72
N TYR A 118 -1.46 0.87 4.07
CA TYR A 118 -2.07 -0.43 3.77
C TYR A 118 -1.79 -1.44 4.88
N PHE A 119 -2.84 -1.88 5.58
CA PHE A 119 -2.75 -2.84 6.67
C PHE A 119 -2.89 -4.28 6.17
N PHE A 120 -1.78 -5.01 6.16
CA PHE A 120 -1.71 -6.38 5.66
C PHE A 120 -2.00 -7.44 6.73
N LYS A 121 -3.22 -7.99 6.68
CA LYS A 121 -3.72 -9.03 7.59
C LYS A 121 -3.13 -10.38 7.30
N LYS A 122 -2.67 -11.08 8.34
CA LYS A 122 -2.27 -12.49 8.22
C LYS A 122 -3.47 -13.35 7.86
N LYS A 123 -3.28 -14.25 6.89
CA LYS A 123 -4.23 -15.30 6.51
C LYS A 123 -3.52 -16.65 6.49
N ILE A 124 -4.31 -17.70 6.27
CA ILE A 124 -3.81 -19.06 6.12
C ILE A 124 -2.82 -19.18 4.96
N LEU A 125 -2.03 -20.27 4.97
CA LEU A 125 -1.08 -20.62 3.89
C LEU A 125 0.02 -19.57 3.66
N GLY A 126 0.47 -18.87 4.71
CA GLY A 126 1.57 -17.91 4.62
C GLY A 126 1.23 -16.74 3.69
N ARG A 127 -0.01 -16.24 3.75
CA ARG A 127 -0.45 -15.10 2.95
C ARG A 127 -0.80 -13.92 3.82
N ARG A 128 -0.59 -12.73 3.28
CA ARG A 128 -1.00 -11.44 3.80
C ARG A 128 -2.00 -10.82 2.84
N VAL A 129 -3.12 -10.29 3.34
CA VAL A 129 -4.17 -9.69 2.51
C VAL A 129 -4.44 -8.25 2.92
N CYS A 130 -4.69 -7.41 1.94
CA CYS A 130 -5.13 -6.03 2.09
C CYS A 130 -5.99 -5.70 0.88
N ASN A 131 -7.23 -5.28 1.08
CA ASN A 131 -8.19 -5.06 -0.02
C ASN A 131 -8.26 -6.31 -0.94
N SER A 132 -8.04 -6.13 -2.25
CA SER A 132 -8.00 -7.22 -3.24
C SER A 132 -6.65 -7.94 -3.32
N ASP A 133 -5.63 -7.44 -2.64
CA ASP A 133 -4.29 -7.99 -2.70
C ASP A 133 -4.09 -9.19 -1.79
N SER A 134 -3.29 -10.12 -2.30
CA SER A 134 -2.90 -11.30 -1.55
C SER A 134 -1.45 -11.64 -1.83
N ILE A 135 -0.58 -11.32 -0.88
CA ILE A 135 0.87 -11.37 -1.01
C ILE A 135 1.42 -12.53 -0.17
N ASN A 136 2.48 -13.19 -0.63
CA ASN A 136 3.18 -14.17 0.22
C ASN A 136 3.78 -13.43 1.43
N SER A 137 3.52 -13.91 2.65
CA SER A 137 3.93 -13.24 3.88
C SER A 137 5.43 -13.02 3.98
N PHE A 138 6.23 -13.87 3.31
CA PHE A 138 7.69 -13.73 3.20
C PHE A 138 8.12 -12.33 2.77
N TYR A 139 7.43 -11.71 1.82
CA TYR A 139 7.78 -10.38 1.32
C TYR A 139 7.70 -9.31 2.40
N LEU A 140 6.62 -9.32 3.20
CA LEU A 140 6.33 -8.25 4.15
C LEU A 140 6.91 -8.53 5.55
N GLU A 141 7.06 -9.80 5.94
CA GLU A 141 7.57 -10.19 7.26
C GLU A 141 9.10 -10.26 7.33
N LYS A 142 9.79 -10.51 6.21
CA LYS A 142 11.26 -10.63 6.15
C LYS A 142 11.97 -9.45 5.48
N PHE A 143 11.23 -8.41 5.09
CA PHE A 143 11.62 -7.15 4.44
C PHE A 143 13.14 -6.85 4.31
N ASP A 144 13.53 -6.26 3.18
CA ASP A 144 14.86 -5.66 3.02
C ASP A 144 14.84 -4.19 3.45
N THR A 145 16.00 -3.52 3.40
CA THR A 145 16.10 -2.07 3.60
C THR A 145 16.77 -1.40 2.40
N ILE A 146 16.36 -0.17 2.11
CA ILE A 146 16.99 0.70 1.11
C ILE A 146 17.25 2.09 1.70
N ASN A 147 18.24 2.80 1.14
CA ASN A 147 18.39 4.23 1.39
C ASN A 147 17.45 5.00 0.46
N PHE A 148 16.61 5.86 1.04
CA PHE A 148 15.68 6.73 0.34
C PHE A 148 15.51 8.00 1.17
N LEU A 149 15.58 9.19 0.52
CA LEU A 149 15.49 10.49 1.20
C LEU A 149 16.47 10.61 2.38
N ASP A 150 17.72 10.19 2.14
CA ASP A 150 18.82 10.28 3.11
C ASP A 150 18.63 9.45 4.40
N THR A 151 17.68 8.51 4.42
CA THR A 151 17.48 7.58 5.54
C THR A 151 17.12 6.17 5.07
N LYS A 152 17.06 5.22 6.01
CA LYS A 152 16.73 3.82 5.73
C LYS A 152 15.23 3.58 5.86
N PHE A 153 14.65 2.92 4.85
CA PHE A 153 13.28 2.44 4.86
C PHE A 153 13.23 0.93 4.69
N ASN A 154 12.28 0.28 5.38
CA ASN A 154 11.94 -1.11 5.10
C ASN A 154 11.21 -1.19 3.75
N VAL A 155 11.45 -2.27 3.01
CA VAL A 155 10.80 -2.57 1.74
C VAL A 155 10.51 -4.08 1.66
N PRO A 156 9.56 -4.53 0.82
CA PRO A 156 9.33 -5.95 0.61
C PRO A 156 10.62 -6.70 0.28
N LYS A 157 10.78 -7.91 0.83
CA LYS A 157 11.96 -8.76 0.59
C LYS A 157 12.18 -8.98 -0.90
N ASN A 158 13.42 -8.90 -1.38
CA ASN A 158 13.76 -8.96 -2.80
C ASN A 158 12.95 -7.93 -3.61
N PRO A 159 13.10 -6.62 -3.35
CA PRO A 159 12.13 -5.62 -3.78
C PRO A 159 12.01 -5.49 -5.31
N MET A 160 13.08 -5.75 -6.06
CA MET A 160 13.02 -5.80 -7.53
C MET A 160 12.12 -6.94 -8.04
N TYR A 161 12.22 -8.13 -7.45
CA TYR A 161 11.35 -9.26 -7.79
C TYR A 161 9.92 -9.00 -7.35
N PHE A 162 9.74 -8.36 -6.19
CA PHE A 162 8.43 -7.91 -5.74
C PHE A 162 7.80 -6.95 -6.78
N LEU A 163 8.52 -5.91 -7.19
CA LEU A 163 8.06 -4.96 -8.22
C LEU A 163 7.72 -5.66 -9.55
N GLU A 164 8.52 -6.63 -9.99
CA GLU A 164 8.20 -7.44 -11.17
C GLU A 164 6.85 -8.18 -11.02
N LYS A 165 6.53 -8.69 -9.83
CA LYS A 165 5.24 -9.35 -9.59
C LYS A 165 4.06 -8.39 -9.66
N ILE A 166 4.23 -7.17 -9.14
CA ILE A 166 3.21 -6.12 -9.09
C ILE A 166 2.99 -5.46 -10.46
N TYR A 167 4.08 -5.06 -11.13
CA TYR A 167 4.05 -4.18 -12.30
C TYR A 167 4.39 -4.89 -13.62
N GLY A 168 4.97 -6.09 -13.58
CA GLY A 168 5.38 -6.85 -14.76
C GLY A 168 6.89 -6.81 -15.02
N LEU A 169 7.34 -7.53 -16.06
CA LEU A 169 8.77 -7.63 -16.42
C LEU A 169 9.39 -6.28 -16.79
N ASP A 170 8.57 -5.34 -17.24
CA ASP A 170 8.96 -4.00 -17.69
C ASP A 170 8.69 -2.93 -16.62
N TRP A 171 8.64 -3.31 -15.33
CA TRP A 171 8.44 -2.38 -14.21
C TRP A 171 9.48 -1.25 -14.18
N ASN A 172 10.68 -1.53 -14.67
CA ASN A 172 11.80 -0.59 -14.73
C ASN A 172 11.68 0.43 -15.88
N ILE A 173 10.71 0.28 -16.77
CA ILE A 173 10.38 1.27 -17.81
C ILE A 173 9.36 2.26 -17.23
N PRO A 174 9.64 3.58 -17.21
CA PRO A 174 8.68 4.58 -16.74
C PRO A 174 7.40 4.58 -17.58
N LYS A 175 6.25 4.52 -16.92
CA LYS A 175 4.92 4.52 -17.54
C LYS A 175 3.97 5.38 -16.71
N LYS A 176 3.19 6.21 -17.38
CA LYS A 176 2.13 7.01 -16.75
C LYS A 176 0.83 6.23 -16.70
N ASN A 177 0.03 6.46 -15.66
CA ASN A 177 -1.33 5.91 -15.51
C ASN A 177 -1.38 4.37 -15.55
N GLN A 178 -0.34 3.69 -15.07
CA GLN A 178 -0.32 2.24 -14.93
C GLN A 178 -0.18 1.86 -13.45
N PRO A 179 -1.31 1.75 -12.73
CA PRO A 179 -1.30 1.41 -11.31
C PRO A 179 -0.82 -0.02 -11.08
N ALA A 180 -0.51 -0.33 -9.82
CA ALA A 180 -0.22 -1.69 -9.37
C ALA A 180 -1.36 -2.64 -9.77
N VAL A 181 -1.01 -3.81 -10.31
CA VAL A 181 -2.01 -4.84 -10.59
C VAL A 181 -2.19 -5.69 -9.34
N ALA A 182 -3.45 -5.88 -8.93
CA ALA A 182 -3.76 -6.70 -7.78
C ALA A 182 -3.06 -8.07 -7.87
N VAL A 183 -2.32 -8.45 -6.82
CA VAL A 183 -1.56 -9.70 -6.75
C VAL A 183 -2.49 -10.86 -6.45
N ASN A 184 -3.44 -11.09 -7.35
CA ASN A 184 -4.33 -12.22 -7.23
C ASN A 184 -3.82 -13.34 -8.14
N LEU A 185 -3.31 -14.41 -7.53
CA LEU A 185 -2.86 -15.61 -8.24
C LEU A 185 -3.97 -16.17 -9.15
N LYS A 186 -5.25 -16.02 -8.73
CA LYS A 186 -6.42 -16.40 -9.52
C LYS A 186 -6.52 -15.63 -10.84
N PHE A 187 -6.12 -14.36 -10.90
CA PHE A 187 -6.21 -13.56 -12.13
C PHE A 187 -5.16 -13.96 -13.17
N LYS A 188 -3.91 -14.20 -12.75
CA LYS A 188 -2.85 -14.68 -13.66
C LYS A 188 -3.15 -16.09 -14.18
N VAL A 189 -3.63 -16.99 -13.31
CA VAL A 189 -4.06 -18.35 -13.70
C VAL A 189 -5.28 -18.30 -14.63
N LYS A 190 -6.31 -17.49 -14.34
CA LYS A 190 -7.49 -17.34 -15.22
C LYS A 190 -7.12 -16.77 -16.59
N LYS A 191 -6.18 -15.81 -16.66
CA LYS A 191 -5.68 -15.25 -17.93
C LYS A 191 -4.90 -16.30 -18.73
N ALA A 192 -4.00 -17.05 -18.08
CA ALA A 192 -3.21 -18.11 -18.71
C ALA A 192 -4.07 -19.30 -19.18
N ILE A 193 -5.04 -19.75 -18.36
CA ILE A 193 -6.03 -20.76 -18.72
C ILE A 193 -6.83 -20.30 -19.93
N LYS A 194 -7.33 -19.06 -19.94
CA LYS A 194 -8.12 -18.51 -21.05
C LYS A 194 -7.31 -18.33 -22.34
N SER A 195 -5.99 -18.14 -22.26
CA SER A 195 -5.13 -17.98 -23.44
C SER A 195 -4.64 -19.29 -24.05
N VAL A 196 -4.73 -20.42 -23.32
CA VAL A 196 -4.22 -21.73 -23.77
C VAL A 196 -5.35 -22.74 -24.00
N LEU A 197 -6.48 -22.64 -23.27
CA LEU A 197 -7.59 -23.57 -23.43
C LEU A 197 -8.56 -23.13 -24.55
N PRO A 198 -8.86 -24.01 -25.51
CA PRO A 198 -9.96 -23.82 -26.46
C PRO A 198 -11.27 -23.45 -25.73
N ASN A 199 -12.04 -22.51 -26.28
CA ASN A 199 -13.27 -21.98 -25.68
C ASN A 199 -14.28 -23.06 -25.26
N PHE A 200 -14.31 -24.20 -25.96
CA PHE A 200 -15.18 -25.33 -25.65
C PHE A 200 -14.85 -25.98 -24.28
N LEU A 201 -13.58 -26.10 -23.91
CA LEU A 201 -13.17 -26.67 -22.61
C LEU A 201 -13.49 -25.72 -21.45
N ILE A 202 -13.36 -24.40 -21.67
CA ILE A 202 -13.74 -23.38 -20.69
C ILE A 202 -15.24 -23.50 -20.32
N ASN A 203 -16.09 -23.74 -21.33
CA ASN A 203 -17.53 -23.91 -21.13
C ASN A 203 -17.87 -25.26 -20.47
N TYR A 204 -17.11 -26.32 -20.76
CA TYR A 204 -17.26 -27.62 -20.12
C TYR A 204 -16.95 -27.57 -18.60
N PHE A 205 -15.85 -26.90 -18.21
CA PHE A 205 -15.49 -26.74 -16.78
C PHE A 205 -16.49 -25.88 -16.00
N LYS A 206 -17.09 -24.86 -16.62
CA LYS A 206 -18.18 -24.08 -16.01
C LYS A 206 -19.40 -24.93 -15.67
N LYS A 207 -19.69 -25.95 -16.47
CA LYS A 207 -20.87 -26.80 -16.34
C LYS A 207 -20.71 -27.89 -15.27
N ILE A 208 -19.48 -28.35 -15.04
CA ILE A 208 -19.19 -29.50 -14.16
C ILE A 208 -18.79 -29.08 -12.74
N LEU A 209 -18.02 -28.02 -12.58
CA LEU A 209 -17.42 -27.71 -11.27
C LEU A 209 -18.36 -26.94 -10.34
N ARG A 210 -19.41 -26.29 -10.83
CA ARG A 210 -20.27 -25.39 -10.00
C ARG A 210 -19.44 -24.43 -9.12
N ILE A 211 -18.23 -24.07 -9.54
CA ILE A 211 -17.38 -23.06 -8.90
C ILE A 211 -17.61 -21.76 -9.66
N PHE A 212 -18.62 -21.01 -9.23
CA PHE A 212 -18.67 -19.56 -9.22
C PHE A 212 -19.59 -19.13 -8.08
#